data_AF-A0A2N7LEL7-F1
#
_entry.id   AF-A0A2N7LEL7-F1
#
_cell.length_a   1.000
_cell.length_b   1.000
_cell.length_c   1.000
_cell.angle_alpha   90.00
_cell.angle_beta   90.00
_cell.angle_gamma   90.00
#
_symmetry.space_group_name_H-M   'P 1'
#
loop_
_entity.id
_entity.type
_entity.pdbx_description
1 polymer ?
#
loop_
_entity_poly.entity_id
_entity_poly.type
_entity_poly.pdbx_seq_one_letter_code
_entity_poly.pdbx_strand_id
1 'polypeptide(L)'
;MLEFLTWPIIGSGQERVCYRDPNDPLRCVKVSKKEQSKQTRRELSYYQYLASRDISYSHIPKFYKKVDEGEYIGLEMEFICNPDGSNAPDLYNYIKLSLSEKEVENLYHSLEKLRIYLIENNIVPCDLVLSNFLVQTLPDGVKIVMVDGLGGAEFIPLSNYIAYFGKRKINRKWGKFLDERVIPKIKKHKK
;
A
#
# COMPACT_ATOMS: atom_id res chain seq x y z
N MET A 1 16.11 -8.81 -23.82
CA MET A 1 15.56 -7.53 -23.33
C MET A 1 14.67 -7.87 -22.15
N LEU A 2 14.78 -7.16 -21.03
CA LEU A 2 13.91 -7.43 -19.87
C LEU A 2 12.48 -7.07 -20.27
N GLU A 3 11.58 -8.06 -20.28
CA GLU A 3 10.23 -7.93 -20.86
C GLU A 3 9.45 -6.79 -20.21
N PHE A 4 9.53 -6.66 -18.88
CA PHE A 4 8.83 -5.61 -18.14
C PHE A 4 9.23 -4.18 -18.51
N LEU A 5 10.36 -3.96 -19.18
CA LEU A 5 10.76 -2.61 -19.62
C LEU A 5 9.95 -2.12 -20.83
N THR A 6 9.23 -3.00 -21.53
CA THR A 6 8.34 -2.63 -22.65
C THR A 6 6.89 -2.45 -22.20
N TRP A 7 6.58 -2.78 -20.95
CA TRP A 7 5.24 -2.71 -20.39
C TRP A 7 4.79 -1.27 -20.09
N PRO A 8 3.47 -1.01 -20.00
CA PRO A 8 2.95 0.31 -19.63
C PRO A 8 3.41 0.76 -18.23
N ILE A 9 3.93 1.98 -18.16
CA ILE A 9 4.27 2.63 -16.88
C ILE A 9 2.98 3.12 -16.21
N ILE A 10 2.75 2.67 -14.99
CA ILE A 10 1.60 3.06 -14.15
C ILE A 10 2.01 3.98 -12.99
N GLY A 11 3.30 4.08 -12.69
CA GLY A 11 3.83 4.97 -11.68
C GLY A 11 5.34 5.10 -11.80
N SER A 12 5.87 6.29 -11.53
CA SER A 12 7.30 6.56 -11.52
C SER A 12 7.62 7.46 -10.33
N GLY A 13 8.58 7.05 -9.51
CA GLY A 13 9.13 7.82 -8.40
C GLY A 13 10.62 8.06 -8.57
N GLN A 14 11.28 8.64 -7.55
CA GLN A 14 12.72 8.90 -7.61
C GLN A 14 13.56 7.63 -7.80
N GLU A 15 13.21 6.55 -7.09
CA GLU A 15 14.01 5.31 -7.08
C GLU A 15 13.40 4.21 -7.96
N ARG A 16 12.08 4.21 -8.14
CA ARG A 16 11.30 3.05 -8.61
C ARG A 16 10.37 3.42 -9.76
N VAL A 17 10.23 2.51 -10.72
CA VAL A 17 9.20 2.55 -11.75
C VAL A 17 8.29 1.34 -11.58
N CYS A 18 6.99 1.55 -11.69
CA CYS A 18 5.96 0.51 -11.68
C CYS A 18 5.45 0.29 -13.10
N TYR A 19 5.52 -0.96 -13.56
CA TYR A 19 5.07 -1.42 -14.86
C TYR A 19 3.89 -2.38 -14.70
N ARG A 20 2.83 -2.22 -15.49
CA ARG A 20 1.67 -3.13 -15.47
C ARG A 20 1.83 -4.22 -16.51
N ASP A 21 1.61 -5.47 -16.12
CA ASP A 21 1.68 -6.60 -17.05
C ASP A 21 0.53 -6.49 -18.09
N PRO A 22 0.82 -6.47 -19.40
CA PRO A 22 -0.20 -6.40 -20.44
C PRO A 22 -0.97 -7.72 -20.63
N ASN A 23 -0.42 -8.84 -20.18
CA ASN A 23 -1.00 -10.18 -20.32
C ASN A 23 -1.79 -10.58 -19.06
N ASP A 24 -1.40 -10.08 -17.88
CA ASP A 24 -2.15 -10.22 -16.63
C ASP A 24 -2.43 -8.83 -16.02
N PRO A 25 -3.61 -8.23 -16.27
CA PRO A 25 -3.90 -6.86 -15.85
C PRO A 25 -4.00 -6.68 -14.34
N LEU A 26 -3.97 -7.78 -13.56
CA LEU A 26 -3.91 -7.79 -12.10
C LEU A 26 -2.49 -7.89 -11.55
N ARG A 27 -1.46 -7.82 -12.41
CA ARG A 27 -0.06 -7.84 -12.00
C ARG A 27 0.69 -6.58 -12.39
N CYS A 28 1.65 -6.24 -11.54
CA CYS A 28 2.62 -5.21 -11.83
C CYS A 28 4.01 -5.59 -11.31
N VAL A 29 5.02 -4.95 -11.88
CA VAL A 29 6.41 -5.05 -11.47
C VAL A 29 6.88 -3.68 -11.02
N LYS A 30 7.35 -3.59 -9.77
CA LYS A 30 7.92 -2.38 -9.17
C LYS A 30 9.42 -2.57 -9.03
N VAL A 31 10.21 -1.87 -9.83
CA VAL A 31 11.66 -2.09 -9.96
C VAL A 31 12.47 -0.80 -9.86
N SER A 32 13.72 -0.98 -9.42
CA SER A 32 14.77 0.04 -9.41
C SER A 32 16.02 -0.47 -10.07
N LYS A 33 16.89 0.45 -10.52
CA LYS A 33 18.28 0.10 -10.83
C LYS A 33 18.99 -0.36 -9.55
N LYS A 34 19.82 -1.40 -9.64
CA LYS A 34 20.55 -1.97 -8.49
C LYS A 34 21.41 -0.95 -7.75
N GLU A 35 22.01 0.00 -8.48
CA GLU A 35 22.80 1.12 -7.94
C GLU A 35 21.98 2.06 -7.04
N GLN A 36 20.67 2.15 -7.29
CA GLN A 36 19.73 3.02 -6.58
C GLN A 36 18.54 2.17 -6.12
N SER A 37 18.78 1.18 -5.26
CA SER A 37 17.75 0.20 -4.86
C SER A 37 17.56 0.07 -3.35
N LYS A 38 17.95 1.10 -2.57
CA LYS A 38 17.93 1.03 -1.11
C LYS A 38 16.50 0.89 -0.57
N GLN A 39 15.54 1.63 -1.12
CA GLN A 39 14.13 1.50 -0.76
C GLN A 39 13.55 0.19 -1.28
N THR A 40 13.86 -0.19 -2.53
CA THR A 40 13.37 -1.43 -3.14
C THR A 40 13.83 -2.68 -2.38
N ARG A 41 15.09 -2.73 -1.95
CA ARG A 41 15.61 -3.85 -1.14
C ARG A 41 14.94 -3.95 0.21
N ARG A 42 14.61 -2.82 0.85
CA ARG A 42 13.88 -2.80 2.14
C ARG A 42 12.46 -3.31 1.99
N GLU A 43 11.74 -2.81 0.98
CA GLU A 43 10.38 -3.26 0.66
C GLU A 43 10.36 -4.75 0.31
N LEU A 44 11.27 -5.21 -0.55
CA LEU A 44 11.44 -6.62 -0.89
C LEU A 44 11.70 -7.49 0.34
N SER A 45 12.66 -7.11 1.20
CA SER A 45 12.97 -7.87 2.42
C SER A 45 11.75 -7.95 3.34
N TYR A 46 10.96 -6.88 3.42
CA TYR A 46 9.76 -6.84 4.24
C TYR A 46 8.65 -7.74 3.68
N TYR A 47 8.39 -7.69 2.38
CA TYR A 47 7.42 -8.59 1.75
C TYR A 47 7.84 -10.06 1.83
N GLN A 48 9.13 -10.38 1.71
CA GLN A 48 9.64 -11.73 1.95
C GLN A 48 9.39 -12.19 3.40
N TYR A 49 9.60 -11.29 4.38
CA TYR A 49 9.25 -11.56 5.78
C TYR A 49 7.74 -11.79 5.96
N LEU A 50 6.88 -10.97 5.36
CA LEU A 50 5.42 -11.16 5.42
C LEU A 50 4.99 -12.48 4.77
N ALA A 51 5.57 -12.84 3.62
CA ALA A 51 5.29 -14.10 2.94
C ALA A 51 5.65 -15.32 3.81
N SER A 52 6.73 -15.24 4.60
CA SER A 52 7.10 -16.31 5.54
C SER A 52 6.14 -16.51 6.72
N ARG A 53 5.21 -15.56 6.95
CA ARG A 53 4.26 -15.56 8.06
C ARG A 53 2.85 -16.00 7.67
N ASP A 54 2.63 -16.37 6.42
CA ASP A 54 1.33 -16.78 5.86
C ASP A 54 0.18 -15.81 6.20
N ILE A 55 0.45 -14.51 6.07
CA ILE A 55 -0.55 -13.48 6.34
C ILE A 55 -1.56 -13.38 5.19
N SER A 56 -2.76 -12.89 5.50
CA SER A 56 -3.70 -12.46 4.47
C SER A 56 -3.16 -11.23 3.72
N TYR A 57 -3.35 -11.18 2.40
CA TYR A 57 -3.08 -9.99 1.58
C TYR A 57 -4.35 -9.15 1.35
N SER A 58 -5.29 -9.18 2.30
CA SER A 58 -6.57 -8.47 2.15
C SER A 58 -6.42 -6.95 2.08
N HIS A 59 -5.37 -6.38 2.66
CA HIS A 59 -5.21 -4.92 2.79
C HIS A 59 -3.83 -4.40 2.34
N ILE A 60 -3.03 -5.27 1.71
CA ILE A 60 -1.76 -4.93 1.04
C ILE A 60 -1.70 -5.76 -0.26
N PRO A 61 -0.99 -5.32 -1.31
CA PRO A 61 -0.82 -6.10 -2.53
C PRO A 61 -0.26 -7.50 -2.28
N LYS A 62 -0.82 -8.51 -2.94
CA LYS A 62 -0.20 -9.84 -2.97
C LYS A 62 1.22 -9.75 -3.53
N PHE A 63 2.18 -10.33 -2.82
CA PHE A 63 3.55 -10.50 -3.31
C PHE A 63 3.67 -11.84 -4.04
N TYR A 64 4.11 -11.82 -5.29
CA TYR A 64 4.29 -13.03 -6.10
C TYR A 64 5.73 -13.52 -6.05
N LYS A 65 6.68 -12.68 -6.43
CA LYS A 65 8.11 -13.02 -6.42
C LYS A 65 9.02 -11.80 -6.44
N LYS A 66 10.28 -12.04 -6.10
CA LYS A 66 11.38 -11.10 -6.32
C LYS A 66 11.67 -10.98 -7.82
N VAL A 67 11.91 -9.75 -8.28
CA VAL A 67 12.54 -9.48 -9.57
C VAL A 67 14.02 -9.18 -9.33
N ASP A 68 14.93 -9.90 -9.99
CA ASP A 68 16.38 -9.70 -9.94
C ASP A 68 16.98 -10.06 -11.29
N GLU A 69 16.94 -9.12 -12.22
CA GLU A 69 17.28 -9.38 -13.63
C GLU A 69 18.10 -8.21 -14.19
N GLY A 70 19.25 -8.53 -14.81
CA GLY A 70 20.20 -7.53 -15.30
C GLY A 70 20.57 -6.50 -14.23
N GLU A 71 20.42 -5.22 -14.57
CA GLU A 71 20.68 -4.08 -13.68
C GLU A 71 19.50 -3.71 -12.77
N TYR A 72 18.42 -4.50 -12.74
CA TYR A 72 17.19 -4.18 -12.01
C TYR A 72 16.93 -5.15 -10.85
N ILE A 73 16.31 -4.62 -9.81
CA ILE A 73 15.80 -5.38 -8.67
C ILE A 73 14.43 -4.83 -8.27
N GLY A 74 13.52 -5.69 -7.83
CA GLY A 74 12.15 -5.29 -7.55
C GLY A 74 11.26 -6.40 -7.02
N LEU A 75 9.96 -6.14 -7.12
CA LEU A 75 8.89 -7.02 -6.68
C LEU A 75 7.87 -7.17 -7.80
N GLU A 76 7.45 -8.40 -8.09
CA GLU A 76 6.21 -8.68 -8.80
C GLU A 76 5.08 -8.77 -7.78
N MET A 77 4.05 -7.93 -7.95
CA MET A 77 2.96 -7.76 -7.00
C MET A 77 1.61 -7.64 -7.70
N GLU A 78 0.55 -7.76 -6.91
CA GLU A 78 -0.82 -7.47 -7.35
C GLU A 78 -0.96 -6.00 -7.74
N PHE A 79 -1.56 -5.77 -8.91
CA PHE A 79 -2.03 -4.46 -9.31
C PHE A 79 -3.44 -4.24 -8.77
N ILE A 80 -3.60 -3.23 -7.93
CA ILE A 80 -4.87 -2.91 -7.29
C ILE A 80 -5.71 -2.02 -8.23
N CYS A 81 -6.84 -2.56 -8.68
CA CYS A 81 -7.83 -1.87 -9.51
C CYS A 81 -9.25 -2.08 -8.94
N ASN A 82 -10.22 -1.34 -9.41
CA ASN A 82 -11.63 -1.60 -9.09
C ASN A 82 -12.08 -2.94 -9.71
N PRO A 83 -13.21 -3.53 -9.25
CA PRO A 83 -13.74 -4.78 -9.81
C PRO A 83 -14.05 -4.73 -11.32
N ASP A 84 -14.34 -3.55 -11.85
CA ASP A 84 -14.57 -3.31 -13.28
C ASP A 84 -13.26 -3.15 -14.09
N GLY A 85 -12.10 -3.27 -13.46
CA GLY A 85 -10.77 -3.12 -14.06
C GLY A 85 -10.27 -1.68 -14.15
N SER A 86 -11.08 -0.68 -13.77
CA SER A 86 -10.67 0.72 -13.74
C SER A 86 -9.66 1.00 -12.62
N ASN A 87 -8.88 2.08 -12.74
CA ASN A 87 -7.89 2.42 -11.71
C ASN A 87 -8.58 2.82 -10.40
N ALA A 88 -8.14 2.22 -9.29
CA ALA A 88 -8.56 2.64 -7.96
C ALA A 88 -7.87 3.98 -7.62
N PRO A 89 -8.62 5.05 -7.25
CA PRO A 89 -8.00 6.31 -6.85
C PRO A 89 -7.25 6.13 -5.54
N ASP A 90 -6.21 6.94 -5.33
CA ASP A 90 -5.63 7.05 -4.00
C ASP A 90 -6.58 7.75 -3.02
N LEU A 91 -6.37 7.56 -1.72
CA LEU A 91 -7.25 8.08 -0.68
C LEU A 91 -7.32 9.61 -0.68
N TYR A 92 -6.27 10.31 -1.13
CA TYR A 92 -6.29 11.76 -1.25
C TYR A 92 -7.26 12.21 -2.35
N ASN A 93 -7.20 11.56 -3.51
CA ASN A 93 -8.10 11.83 -4.63
C ASN A 93 -9.53 11.37 -4.33
N TYR A 94 -9.70 10.25 -3.62
CA TYR A 94 -11.02 9.77 -3.19
C TYR A 94 -11.73 10.76 -2.24
N ILE A 95 -11.02 11.27 -1.22
CA ILE A 95 -11.59 12.23 -0.24
C ILE A 95 -11.96 13.59 -0.89
N LYS A 96 -11.38 13.92 -2.04
CA LYS A 96 -11.72 15.14 -2.78
C LYS A 96 -13.07 15.06 -3.50
N LEU A 97 -13.61 13.85 -3.69
CA LEU A 97 -14.93 13.67 -4.28
C LEU A 97 -16.01 14.22 -3.33
N SER A 98 -17.16 14.59 -3.89
CA SER A 98 -18.33 14.99 -3.11
C SER A 98 -19.00 13.76 -2.49
N LEU A 99 -18.45 13.31 -1.36
CA LEU A 99 -18.95 12.13 -0.64
C LEU A 99 -20.19 12.46 0.19
N SER A 100 -21.22 11.63 0.06
CA SER A 100 -22.37 11.61 0.96
C SER A 100 -21.97 11.23 2.40
N GLU A 101 -22.85 11.47 3.36
CA GLU A 101 -22.61 11.04 4.75
C GLU A 101 -22.42 9.53 4.86
N LYS A 102 -23.17 8.75 4.07
CA LYS A 102 -23.06 7.30 4.05
C LYS A 102 -21.72 6.83 3.49
N GLU A 103 -21.22 7.46 2.44
CA GLU A 103 -19.90 7.14 1.87
C GLU A 103 -18.77 7.50 2.83
N VAL A 104 -18.89 8.61 3.55
CA VAL A 104 -17.92 8.97 4.59
C VAL A 104 -17.92 7.96 5.74
N GLU A 105 -19.10 7.50 6.17
CA GLU A 105 -19.22 6.42 7.16
C GLU A 105 -18.56 5.12 6.67
N ASN A 106 -18.87 4.70 5.44
CA ASN A 106 -18.27 3.52 4.82
C ASN A 106 -16.73 3.64 4.71
N LEU A 107 -16.22 4.84 4.40
CA LEU A 107 -14.79 5.11 4.36
C LEU A 107 -14.14 4.92 5.73
N TYR A 108 -14.72 5.48 6.81
CA TYR A 108 -14.20 5.28 8.17
C TYR A 108 -14.24 3.83 8.59
N HIS A 109 -15.30 3.10 8.25
CA HIS A 109 -15.40 1.68 8.52
C HIS A 109 -14.31 0.87 7.78
N SER A 110 -14.00 1.23 6.54
CA SER A 110 -12.93 0.60 5.76
C SER A 110 -11.52 0.94 6.30
N LEU A 111 -11.31 2.18 6.75
CA LEU A 111 -10.08 2.59 7.46
C LEU A 111 -9.88 1.78 8.74
N GLU A 112 -10.96 1.55 9.49
CA GLU A 112 -10.90 0.76 10.72
C GLU A 112 -10.58 -0.71 10.45
N LYS A 113 -11.16 -1.31 9.40
CA LYS A 113 -10.79 -2.67 8.94
C LYS A 113 -9.30 -2.78 8.62
N LEU A 114 -8.77 -1.81 7.87
CA LEU A 114 -7.34 -1.73 7.58
C LEU A 114 -6.50 -1.60 8.86
N ARG A 115 -6.91 -0.76 9.82
CA ARG A 115 -6.21 -0.62 11.10
C ARG A 115 -6.17 -1.93 11.88
N ILE A 116 -7.30 -2.63 11.97
CA ILE A 116 -7.41 -3.94 12.63
C ILE A 116 -6.48 -4.94 11.96
N TYR A 117 -6.53 -5.03 10.62
CA TYR A 117 -5.65 -5.88 9.84
C TYR A 117 -4.16 -5.63 10.13
N LEU A 118 -3.73 -4.36 10.20
CA LEU A 118 -2.34 -4.00 10.50
C LEU A 118 -1.94 -4.46 11.91
N ILE A 119 -2.85 -4.37 12.89
CA ILE A 119 -2.60 -4.79 14.27
C ILE A 119 -2.51 -6.31 14.38
N GLU A 120 -3.48 -7.03 13.81
CA GLU A 120 -3.55 -8.49 13.86
C GLU A 120 -2.33 -9.13 13.20
N ASN A 121 -1.88 -8.56 12.08
CA ASN A 121 -0.70 -9.03 11.35
C ASN A 121 0.61 -8.40 11.84
N ASN A 122 0.57 -7.56 12.89
CA ASN A 122 1.72 -6.82 13.39
C ASN A 122 2.53 -6.11 12.28
N ILE A 123 1.83 -5.54 11.31
CA ILE A 123 2.41 -4.81 10.18
C ILE A 123 2.50 -3.36 10.63
N VAL A 124 3.70 -2.91 11.00
CA VAL A 124 3.91 -1.53 11.43
C VAL A 124 4.15 -0.66 10.19
N PRO A 125 3.23 0.25 9.84
CA PRO A 125 3.42 1.15 8.70
C PRO A 125 4.60 2.07 8.96
N CYS A 126 5.42 2.28 7.95
CA CYS A 126 6.59 3.13 8.03
C CYS A 126 6.22 4.57 7.69
N ASP A 127 5.40 4.71 6.66
CA ASP A 127 4.84 5.97 6.23
C ASP A 127 3.32 5.88 6.03
N LEU A 128 2.58 6.77 6.69
CA LEU A 128 1.11 6.89 6.61
C LEU A 128 0.77 8.21 5.92
N VAL A 129 0.80 8.18 4.58
CA VAL A 129 0.36 9.29 3.72
C VAL A 129 -0.79 8.84 2.85
N LEU A 130 -1.70 9.77 2.54
CA LEU A 130 -2.93 9.48 1.80
C LEU A 130 -2.66 8.83 0.44
N SER A 131 -1.56 9.20 -0.23
CA SER A 131 -1.17 8.63 -1.53
C SER A 131 -0.70 7.16 -1.48
N ASN A 132 -0.43 6.61 -0.29
CA ASN A 132 -0.01 5.22 -0.14
C ASN A 132 -1.20 4.26 -0.02
N PHE A 133 -2.43 4.78 -0.02
CA PHE A 133 -3.65 4.00 0.10
C PHE A 133 -4.45 4.14 -1.17
N LEU A 134 -4.83 3.01 -1.78
CA LEU A 134 -5.80 2.98 -2.87
C LEU A 134 -7.17 2.59 -2.32
N VAL A 135 -8.22 3.19 -2.89
CA VAL A 135 -9.61 2.98 -2.50
C VAL A 135 -10.32 2.23 -3.63
N GLN A 136 -10.56 0.94 -3.44
CA GLN A 136 -11.36 0.14 -4.37
C GLN A 136 -12.84 0.37 -4.07
N THR A 137 -13.60 0.78 -5.09
CA THR A 137 -15.06 0.89 -5.01
C THR A 137 -15.67 -0.49 -5.21
N LEU A 138 -16.45 -0.94 -4.23
CA LEU A 138 -17.18 -2.21 -4.24
C LEU A 138 -18.69 -1.93 -4.27
N PRO A 139 -19.53 -2.91 -4.66
CA PRO A 139 -20.99 -2.72 -4.65
C PRO A 139 -21.54 -2.23 -3.30
N ASP A 140 -20.98 -2.72 -2.18
CA ASP A 140 -21.46 -2.44 -0.83
C ASP A 140 -20.57 -1.46 -0.04
N GLY A 141 -19.69 -0.71 -0.71
CA GLY A 141 -18.85 0.31 -0.06
C GLY A 141 -17.46 0.40 -0.65
N VAL A 142 -16.45 0.55 0.21
CA VAL A 142 -15.06 0.70 -0.23
C VAL A 142 -14.12 -0.21 0.53
N LYS A 143 -13.03 -0.60 -0.14
CA LYS A 143 -11.91 -1.32 0.45
C LYS A 143 -10.64 -0.51 0.28
N ILE A 144 -9.91 -0.30 1.37
CA ILE A 144 -8.65 0.44 1.36
C ILE A 144 -7.47 -0.53 1.38
N VAL A 145 -6.58 -0.38 0.41
CA VAL A 145 -5.37 -1.20 0.27
C VAL A 145 -4.14 -0.31 0.39
N MET A 146 -3.20 -0.68 1.26
CA MET A 146 -1.93 0.03 1.43
C MET A 146 -0.89 -0.52 0.43
N VAL A 147 -0.53 0.29 -0.56
CA VAL A 147 0.32 -0.14 -1.70
C VAL A 147 1.79 0.30 -1.60
N ASP A 148 2.10 1.18 -0.65
CA ASP A 148 3.47 1.61 -0.32
C ASP A 148 3.54 2.01 1.16
N GLY A 149 4.74 2.38 1.64
CA GLY A 149 4.95 2.78 3.03
C GLY A 149 5.18 1.61 3.98
N LEU A 150 5.50 0.42 3.44
CA LEU A 150 5.92 -0.77 4.16
C LEU A 150 7.45 -0.92 4.11
N GLY A 151 8.07 -1.61 5.08
CA GLY A 151 9.53 -1.88 5.09
C GLY A 151 10.42 -0.71 5.54
N GLY A 152 10.34 -0.36 6.83
CA GLY A 152 11.00 0.80 7.42
C GLY A 152 12.48 0.60 7.72
N ALA A 153 13.18 1.71 7.91
CA ALA A 153 14.62 1.73 8.24
C ALA A 153 14.93 1.43 9.72
N GLU A 154 14.09 0.66 10.41
CA GLU A 154 14.29 0.45 11.84
C GLU A 154 15.43 -0.53 12.11
N PHE A 155 16.46 -0.03 12.79
CA PHE A 155 17.71 -0.74 13.07
C PHE A 155 17.51 -1.95 14.00
N ILE A 156 16.44 -1.95 14.82
CA ILE A 156 16.01 -3.07 15.66
C ILE A 156 14.48 -3.09 15.67
N PRO A 157 13.81 -3.98 14.92
CA PRO A 157 12.36 -3.98 14.85
C PRO A 157 11.76 -4.79 16.02
N LEU A 158 12.06 -4.43 17.27
CA LEU A 158 11.44 -5.03 18.47
C LEU A 158 9.90 -5.00 18.40
N SER A 159 9.33 -3.98 17.74
CA SER A 159 7.89 -3.91 17.46
C SER A 159 7.38 -4.96 16.48
N ASN A 160 8.24 -5.52 15.61
CA ASN A 160 7.85 -6.61 14.70
C ASN A 160 7.85 -7.98 15.41
N TYR A 161 8.62 -8.11 16.50
CA TYR A 161 8.71 -9.36 17.26
C TYR A 161 7.77 -9.40 18.47
N ILE A 162 7.44 -8.23 19.05
CA ILE A 162 6.54 -8.13 20.20
C ILE A 162 5.27 -7.39 19.80
N ALA A 163 4.19 -8.14 19.62
CA ALA A 163 2.89 -7.63 19.17
C ALA A 163 2.36 -6.47 20.03
N TYR A 164 2.64 -6.46 21.33
CA TYR A 164 2.26 -5.35 22.22
C TYR A 164 2.88 -4.00 21.78
N PHE A 165 4.18 -3.98 21.51
CA PHE A 165 4.87 -2.75 21.08
C PHE A 165 4.48 -2.36 19.66
N GLY A 166 4.27 -3.34 18.77
CA GLY A 166 3.73 -3.11 17.43
C GLY A 166 2.34 -2.47 17.47
N LYS A 167 1.38 -3.07 18.19
CA LYS A 167 0.03 -2.51 18.38
C LYS A 167 0.05 -1.08 18.92
N ARG A 168 0.85 -0.81 19.96
CA ARG A 168 0.97 0.55 20.53
C ARG A 168 1.49 1.55 19.51
N LYS A 169 2.48 1.14 18.71
CA LYS A 169 3.08 1.98 17.67
C LYS A 169 2.14 2.24 16.50
N ILE A 170 1.42 1.20 16.05
CA ILE A 170 0.38 1.30 15.02
C ILE A 170 -0.68 2.29 15.48
N ASN A 171 -1.27 2.10 16.67
CA ASN A 171 -2.30 2.99 17.21
C ASN A 171 -1.83 4.45 17.29
N ARG A 172 -0.61 4.69 17.78
CA ARG A 172 -0.04 6.04 17.85
C ARG A 172 0.12 6.69 16.49
N LYS A 173 0.67 5.96 15.51
CA LYS A 173 0.84 6.47 14.14
C LYS A 173 -0.53 6.69 13.47
N TRP A 174 -1.47 5.77 13.70
CA TRP A 174 -2.81 5.82 13.13
C TRP A 174 -3.63 7.00 13.64
N GLY A 175 -3.59 7.28 14.94
CA GLY A 175 -4.27 8.46 15.51
C GLY A 175 -3.79 9.75 14.84
N LYS A 176 -2.47 9.94 14.73
CA LYS A 176 -1.89 11.09 14.01
C LYS A 176 -2.32 11.14 12.54
N PHE A 177 -2.34 10.01 11.86
CA PHE A 177 -2.79 9.94 10.47
C PHE A 177 -4.25 10.39 10.31
N LEU A 178 -5.15 9.94 11.19
CA LEU A 178 -6.55 10.36 11.17
C LEU A 178 -6.70 11.86 11.46
N ASP A 179 -6.11 12.32 12.57
CA ASP A 179 -6.29 13.68 13.07
C ASP A 179 -5.64 14.75 12.19
N GLU A 180 -4.45 14.45 11.64
CA GLU A 180 -3.66 15.43 10.89
C GLU A 180 -3.86 15.34 9.37
N ARG A 181 -4.28 14.17 8.83
CA ARG A 181 -4.35 13.94 7.37
C ARG A 181 -5.74 13.64 6.85
N VAL A 182 -6.49 12.73 7.49
CA VAL A 182 -7.78 12.25 6.97
C VAL A 182 -8.93 13.20 7.33
N ILE A 183 -9.18 13.41 8.63
CA ILE A 183 -10.32 14.18 9.14
C ILE A 183 -10.31 15.62 8.60
N PRO A 184 -9.18 16.36 8.62
CA PRO A 184 -9.16 17.73 8.10
C PRO A 184 -9.49 17.81 6.61
N LYS A 185 -9.11 16.80 5.82
CA LYS A 185 -9.39 16.76 4.38
C LYS A 185 -10.86 16.49 4.10
N ILE A 186 -11.47 15.52 4.78
CA ILE A 186 -12.91 15.25 4.65
C ILE A 186 -13.71 16.50 5.03
N LYS A 187 -13.37 17.18 6.15
CA LYS A 187 -14.06 18.41 6.58
C LYS A 187 -13.90 19.56 5.58
N LYS A 188 -12.75 19.67 4.91
CA LYS A 188 -12.50 20.71 3.91
C LYS A 188 -13.38 20.55 2.67
N HIS A 189 -13.66 19.31 2.25
CA HIS A 189 -14.40 19.01 1.02
C HIS A 189 -15.91 18.77 1.23
N LYS A 190 -16.39 18.86 2.47
CA LYS A 190 -17.82 18.92 2.82
C LYS A 190 -18.43 20.33 2.79
N LYS A 191 -17.63 21.37 2.56
CA LYS A 191 -18.09 22.75 2.38
C LYS A 191 -18.17 23.09 0.91
#